data_AF-A0A1R4I7P3-F1
#
_entry.id   AF-A0A1R4I7P3-F1
#
_cell.length_a   1.000
_cell.length_b   1.000
_cell.length_c   1.000
_cell.angle_alpha   90.00
_cell.angle_beta   90.00
_cell.angle_gamma   90.00
#
_symmetry.space_group_name_H-M   'P 1'
#
loop_
_entity.id
_entity.type
_entity.pdbx_description
1 polymer ?
#
loop_
_entity_poly.entity_id
_entity_poly.type
_entity_poly.pdbx_seq_one_letter_code
_entity_poly.pdbx_strand_id
1 'polypeptide(L)'
;MTSSNHSQNRELQQDARAWADFTGTKYTAALRQMSSPLAQGLLGKRVSARRLIATLNDHELIGGRGGNPMLGENGYRSEALWNFNGETDFIELALISDLLRMYTPISDAVSPEVGSYSLKHTAEWFLSPHCSYVSNGRLIWAAAALGLPVADPGGDGPNLLIGVLEREHNYVRRMVGSEQTRPHGEHYRPAGYAHLQSALARAAAGELISNDWVRPTLVEEPAPFHDWLIMQVSRDDAVGDLAGDYSAGVRGSDHGIARTPAEMLSIFHEVSHSSEAYDAVVVAITEWMRTAPSPTPIRTERLGGDTHDHGGWGAGAGTTERIEFRCPCGDGTIVEEHDNVPGFREHDVRIACDKCRAEWHFAEGRGIRDWALEPAAMSGTL
;
A
#
# COMPACT_ATOMS: atom_id res chain seq x y z
N MET A 1 -14.76 -34.23 -13.26
CA MET A 1 -13.69 -33.30 -13.64
C MET A 1 -13.72 -32.88 -15.13
N THR A 2 -14.87 -32.87 -15.83
CA THR A 2 -14.86 -32.75 -17.30
C THR A 2 -15.65 -31.57 -17.88
N SER A 3 -16.60 -30.96 -17.16
CA SER A 3 -17.43 -29.89 -17.75
C SER A 3 -16.77 -28.50 -17.77
N SER A 4 -15.97 -28.12 -16.76
CA SER A 4 -15.38 -26.76 -16.69
C SER A 4 -14.21 -26.55 -17.66
N ASN A 5 -13.41 -27.59 -17.90
CA ASN A 5 -12.30 -27.51 -18.86
C ASN A 5 -12.81 -27.37 -20.31
N HIS A 6 -13.93 -28.03 -20.65
CA HIS A 6 -14.55 -27.87 -21.96
C HIS A 6 -15.18 -26.49 -22.15
N SER A 7 -15.79 -25.90 -21.11
CA SER A 7 -16.37 -24.56 -21.19
C SER A 7 -15.30 -23.47 -21.28
N GLN A 8 -14.23 -23.54 -20.48
CA GLN A 8 -13.10 -22.60 -20.54
C GLN A 8 -12.41 -22.62 -21.91
N ASN A 9 -12.22 -23.80 -22.48
CA ASN A 9 -11.64 -23.95 -23.82
C ASN A 9 -12.55 -23.34 -24.90
N ARG A 10 -13.89 -23.48 -24.76
CA ARG A 10 -14.85 -22.87 -25.70
C ARG A 10 -14.87 -21.35 -25.62
N GLU A 11 -14.86 -20.77 -24.43
CA GLU A 11 -14.83 -19.30 -24.25
C GLU A 11 -13.56 -18.68 -24.84
N LEU A 12 -12.41 -19.32 -24.60
CA LEU A 12 -11.13 -18.89 -25.14
C LEU A 12 -11.13 -18.93 -26.68
N GLN A 13 -11.69 -19.98 -27.30
CA GLN A 13 -11.82 -20.06 -28.75
C GLN A 13 -12.77 -19.01 -29.35
N GLN A 14 -13.87 -18.69 -28.65
CA GLN A 14 -14.81 -17.65 -29.09
C GLN A 14 -14.16 -16.27 -29.06
N ASP A 15 -13.44 -15.96 -27.98
CA ASP A 15 -12.71 -14.72 -27.87
C ASP A 15 -11.61 -14.64 -28.95
N ALA A 16 -10.88 -15.73 -29.21
CA ALA A 16 -9.83 -15.75 -30.22
C ALA A 16 -10.36 -15.48 -31.64
N ARG A 17 -11.57 -15.96 -31.96
CA ARG A 17 -12.25 -15.64 -33.23
C ARG A 17 -12.62 -14.17 -33.29
N ALA A 18 -13.31 -13.66 -32.26
CA ALA A 18 -13.73 -12.26 -32.21
C ALA A 18 -12.53 -11.29 -32.32
N TRP A 19 -11.42 -11.62 -31.66
CA TRP A 19 -10.20 -10.82 -31.72
C TRP A 19 -9.50 -10.87 -33.07
N ALA A 20 -9.43 -12.06 -33.68
CA ALA A 20 -8.90 -12.22 -35.02
C ALA A 20 -9.71 -11.40 -36.04
N ASP A 21 -11.03 -11.47 -35.97
CA ASP A 21 -11.93 -10.72 -36.84
C ASP A 21 -11.80 -9.20 -36.61
N PHE A 22 -11.71 -8.76 -35.36
CA PHE A 22 -11.58 -7.34 -35.00
C PHE A 22 -10.24 -6.72 -35.40
N THR A 23 -9.14 -7.44 -35.19
CA THR A 23 -7.77 -6.94 -35.46
C THR A 23 -7.28 -7.26 -36.87
N GLY A 24 -7.99 -8.08 -37.63
CA GLY A 24 -7.55 -8.61 -38.93
C GLY A 24 -6.40 -9.63 -38.83
N THR A 25 -6.11 -10.13 -37.63
CA THR A 25 -5.02 -11.09 -37.39
C THR A 25 -5.49 -12.53 -37.64
N LYS A 26 -4.54 -13.47 -37.77
CA LYS A 26 -4.89 -14.89 -37.92
C LYS A 26 -5.45 -15.44 -36.61
N TYR A 27 -6.49 -16.27 -36.69
CA TYR A 27 -7.06 -16.99 -35.53
C TYR A 27 -6.00 -17.69 -34.67
N THR A 28 -5.00 -18.33 -35.28
CA THR A 28 -3.92 -19.02 -34.54
C THR A 28 -3.00 -18.06 -33.78
N ALA A 29 -2.82 -16.84 -34.27
CA ALA A 29 -2.07 -15.79 -33.59
C ALA A 29 -2.89 -15.23 -32.40
N ALA A 30 -4.17 -14.91 -32.63
CA ALA A 30 -5.08 -14.49 -31.57
C ALA A 30 -5.20 -15.55 -30.45
N LEU A 31 -5.34 -16.83 -30.84
CA LEU A 31 -5.40 -17.95 -29.89
C LEU A 31 -4.12 -18.06 -29.06
N ARG A 32 -2.95 -17.86 -29.68
CA ARG A 32 -1.65 -17.88 -28.97
C ARG A 32 -1.58 -16.77 -27.94
N GLN A 33 -1.99 -15.55 -28.29
CA GLN A 33 -2.03 -14.43 -27.35
C GLN A 33 -2.92 -14.74 -26.15
N MET A 34 -4.14 -15.22 -26.40
CA MET A 34 -5.11 -15.54 -25.34
C MET A 34 -4.76 -16.76 -24.51
N SER A 35 -3.87 -17.62 -25.00
CA SER A 35 -3.36 -18.78 -24.24
C SER A 35 -2.07 -18.45 -23.48
N SER A 36 -1.55 -17.22 -23.61
CA SER A 36 -0.37 -16.77 -22.87
C SER A 36 -0.65 -16.80 -21.36
N PRO A 37 0.30 -17.26 -20.51
CA PRO A 37 0.17 -17.16 -19.06
C PRO A 37 -0.12 -15.74 -18.56
N LEU A 38 0.46 -14.73 -19.23
CA LEU A 38 0.27 -13.31 -18.92
C LEU A 38 -1.13 -12.80 -19.28
N ALA A 39 -1.90 -13.57 -20.04
CA ALA A 39 -3.25 -13.22 -20.49
C ALA A 39 -4.35 -14.00 -19.77
N GLN A 40 -4.03 -14.77 -18.72
CA GLN A 40 -5.02 -15.62 -18.02
C GLN A 40 -5.78 -14.90 -16.90
N GLY A 41 -5.41 -13.65 -16.57
CA GLY A 41 -5.99 -12.90 -15.47
C GLY A 41 -5.29 -13.20 -14.14
N LEU A 42 -4.28 -12.38 -13.82
CA LEU A 42 -3.45 -12.53 -12.62
C LEU A 42 -4.15 -12.01 -11.36
N LEU A 43 -5.03 -11.01 -11.49
CA LEU A 43 -5.79 -10.42 -10.38
C LEU A 43 -7.30 -10.60 -10.58
N GLY A 44 -7.70 -11.72 -11.17
CA GLY A 44 -9.10 -12.10 -11.35
C GLY A 44 -9.33 -12.81 -12.67
N LYS A 45 -10.59 -12.99 -13.06
CA LYS A 45 -10.93 -13.68 -14.32
C LYS A 45 -10.30 -12.96 -15.52
N ARG A 46 -9.75 -13.72 -16.47
CA ARG A 46 -9.30 -13.23 -17.78
C ARG A 46 -10.30 -12.22 -18.37
N VAL A 47 -9.81 -11.09 -18.85
CA VAL A 47 -10.64 -10.13 -19.59
C VAL A 47 -11.13 -10.75 -20.90
N SER A 48 -12.41 -10.60 -21.24
CA SER A 48 -12.94 -11.13 -22.49
C SER A 48 -12.63 -10.20 -23.65
N ALA A 49 -12.15 -10.75 -24.76
CA ALA A 49 -11.94 -10.01 -26.00
C ALA A 49 -13.25 -9.41 -26.53
N ARG A 50 -14.34 -10.18 -26.44
CA ARG A 50 -15.68 -9.70 -26.83
C ARG A 50 -16.15 -8.55 -25.96
N ARG A 51 -15.85 -8.57 -24.66
CA ARG A 51 -16.15 -7.46 -23.75
C ARG A 51 -15.35 -6.21 -24.11
N LEU A 52 -14.04 -6.36 -24.35
CA LEU A 52 -13.19 -5.27 -24.83
C LEU A 52 -13.77 -4.66 -26.12
N ILE A 53 -14.06 -5.48 -27.14
CA ILE A 53 -14.63 -5.01 -28.41
C ILE A 53 -15.98 -4.30 -28.20
N ALA A 54 -16.88 -4.89 -27.40
CA ALA A 54 -18.18 -4.28 -27.10
C ALA A 54 -18.02 -2.90 -26.43
N THR A 55 -17.04 -2.73 -25.53
CA THR A 55 -16.75 -1.43 -24.90
C THR A 55 -16.39 -0.35 -25.93
N LEU A 56 -15.64 -0.67 -26.99
CA LEU A 56 -15.32 0.32 -28.04
C LEU A 56 -16.53 0.69 -28.90
N ASN A 57 -17.55 -0.16 -28.95
CA ASN A 57 -18.75 0.11 -29.72
C ASN A 57 -19.80 0.84 -28.88
N ASP A 58 -20.02 0.37 -27.65
CA ASP A 58 -21.24 0.63 -26.90
C ASP A 58 -21.04 1.53 -25.67
N HIS A 59 -19.80 1.80 -25.24
CA HIS A 59 -19.56 2.61 -24.05
C HIS A 59 -20.00 4.07 -24.27
N GLU A 60 -20.73 4.65 -23.33
CA GLU A 60 -21.43 5.94 -23.51
C GLU A 60 -20.49 7.10 -23.85
N LEU A 61 -19.29 7.11 -23.26
CA LEU A 61 -18.26 8.13 -23.48
C LEU A 61 -17.30 7.81 -24.64
N ILE A 62 -16.69 6.62 -24.64
CA ILE A 62 -15.59 6.29 -25.57
C ILE A 62 -16.03 5.50 -26.81
N GLY A 63 -17.27 5.00 -26.79
CA GLY A 63 -17.85 4.20 -27.87
C GLY A 63 -18.28 5.04 -29.07
N GLY A 64 -18.56 4.38 -30.19
CA GLY A 64 -19.02 5.03 -31.40
C GLY A 64 -20.54 5.17 -31.44
N ARG A 65 -21.10 6.37 -31.25
CA ARG A 65 -22.53 6.63 -31.53
C ARG A 65 -22.81 6.66 -33.03
N GLY A 66 -22.92 5.48 -33.66
CA GLY A 66 -23.28 5.33 -35.07
C GLY A 66 -22.12 5.40 -36.07
N GLY A 67 -20.89 5.10 -35.63
CA GLY A 67 -19.68 5.16 -36.47
C GLY A 67 -18.43 4.71 -35.73
N ASN A 68 -17.26 5.21 -36.14
CA ASN A 68 -15.96 4.91 -35.52
C ASN A 68 -15.95 5.25 -34.02
N PRO A 69 -15.24 4.47 -33.17
CA PRO A 69 -15.08 4.79 -31.75
C PRO A 69 -14.51 6.19 -31.55
N MET A 70 -14.95 6.88 -30.49
CA MET A 70 -14.32 8.14 -30.09
C MET A 70 -12.91 7.93 -29.51
N LEU A 71 -12.55 6.69 -29.20
CA LEU A 71 -11.24 6.32 -28.68
C LEU A 71 -10.33 5.76 -29.78
N GLY A 72 -9.14 6.34 -29.89
CA GLY A 72 -8.05 5.85 -30.74
C GLY A 72 -6.81 5.49 -29.91
N GLU A 73 -5.72 5.11 -30.59
CA GLU A 73 -4.49 4.63 -29.94
C GLU A 73 -3.91 5.67 -28.95
N ASN A 74 -3.97 6.96 -29.29
CA ASN A 74 -3.43 8.03 -28.43
C ASN A 74 -4.41 8.52 -27.36
N GLY A 75 -5.64 8.01 -27.34
CA GLY A 75 -6.66 8.36 -26.34
C GLY A 75 -7.95 8.92 -26.93
N TYR A 76 -8.69 9.64 -26.11
CA TYR A 76 -10.03 10.13 -26.41
C TYR A 76 -10.02 11.20 -27.50
N ARG A 77 -10.99 11.16 -28.42
CA ARG A 77 -11.09 12.01 -29.62
C ARG A 77 -9.84 11.98 -30.51
N SER A 78 -9.02 10.95 -30.39
CA SER A 78 -7.82 10.83 -31.23
C SER A 78 -8.18 10.31 -32.62
N GLU A 79 -7.68 10.99 -33.65
CA GLU A 79 -7.74 10.51 -35.03
C GLU A 79 -6.76 9.36 -35.32
N ALA A 80 -5.86 9.06 -34.37
CA ALA A 80 -4.91 7.95 -34.51
C ALA A 80 -5.64 6.60 -34.45
N LEU A 81 -5.66 5.90 -35.59
CA LEU A 81 -6.21 4.56 -35.69
C LEU A 81 -5.45 3.58 -34.78
N TRP A 82 -6.15 2.54 -34.34
CA TRP A 82 -5.55 1.44 -33.60
C TRP A 82 -4.44 0.77 -34.41
N ASN A 83 -3.29 0.55 -33.79
CA ASN A 83 -2.15 -0.12 -34.41
C ASN A 83 -1.92 -1.47 -33.73
N PHE A 84 -2.57 -2.51 -34.24
CA PHE A 84 -2.40 -3.88 -33.73
C PHE A 84 -1.21 -4.56 -34.39
N ASN A 85 -0.25 -5.02 -33.59
CA ASN A 85 0.92 -5.76 -34.10
C ASN A 85 0.62 -7.24 -34.38
N GLY A 86 -0.48 -7.77 -33.86
CA GLY A 86 -0.91 -9.16 -34.01
C GLY A 86 -0.12 -10.19 -33.21
N GLU A 87 0.79 -9.75 -32.35
CA GLU A 87 1.69 -10.60 -31.56
C GLU A 87 1.47 -10.46 -30.06
N THR A 88 1.27 -9.24 -29.55
CA THR A 88 1.20 -8.96 -28.11
C THR A 88 -0.02 -8.15 -27.68
N ASP A 89 -0.82 -7.62 -28.61
CA ASP A 89 -1.87 -6.64 -28.30
C ASP A 89 -2.86 -7.09 -27.21
N PHE A 90 -3.34 -8.32 -27.27
CA PHE A 90 -4.26 -8.85 -26.26
C PHE A 90 -3.56 -9.11 -24.93
N ILE A 91 -2.29 -9.54 -24.96
CA ILE A 91 -1.49 -9.75 -23.75
C ILE A 91 -1.31 -8.43 -23.03
N GLU A 92 -1.00 -7.36 -23.75
CA GLU A 92 -0.85 -6.01 -23.18
C GLU A 92 -2.16 -5.52 -22.55
N LEU A 93 -3.30 -5.65 -23.23
CA LEU A 93 -4.61 -5.28 -22.66
C LEU A 93 -4.98 -6.11 -21.43
N ALA A 94 -4.62 -7.40 -21.41
CA ALA A 94 -4.83 -8.25 -20.25
C ALA A 94 -3.97 -7.81 -19.06
N LEU A 95 -2.68 -7.51 -19.30
CA LEU A 95 -1.77 -7.00 -18.27
C LEU A 95 -2.19 -5.63 -17.73
N ILE A 96 -2.62 -4.72 -18.61
CA ILE A 96 -3.18 -3.42 -18.21
C ILE A 96 -4.44 -3.64 -17.37
N SER A 97 -5.31 -4.59 -17.75
CA SER A 97 -6.51 -4.91 -16.98
C SER A 97 -6.18 -5.43 -15.59
N ASP A 98 -5.17 -6.30 -15.46
CA ASP A 98 -4.73 -6.80 -14.16
C ASP A 98 -4.06 -5.69 -13.33
N LEU A 99 -3.26 -4.82 -13.95
CA LEU A 99 -2.74 -3.63 -13.28
C LEU A 99 -3.87 -2.76 -12.71
N LEU A 100 -4.91 -2.48 -13.49
CA LEU A 100 -6.05 -1.69 -13.04
C LEU A 100 -6.83 -2.37 -11.90
N ARG A 101 -6.91 -3.70 -11.90
CA ARG A 101 -7.54 -4.49 -10.82
C ARG A 101 -6.77 -4.48 -9.52
N MET A 102 -5.52 -4.04 -9.49
CA MET A 102 -4.79 -3.89 -8.23
C MET A 102 -5.43 -2.82 -7.35
N TYR A 103 -5.95 -1.76 -7.99
CA TYR A 103 -6.51 -0.59 -7.34
C TYR A 103 -7.92 -0.85 -6.81
N THR A 104 -8.27 -0.11 -5.77
CA THR A 104 -9.62 0.08 -5.28
C THR A 104 -10.37 1.03 -6.21
N PRO A 105 -11.45 0.57 -6.88
CA PRO A 105 -12.30 1.44 -7.66
C PRO A 105 -12.97 2.48 -6.76
N ILE A 106 -13.13 3.70 -7.27
CA ILE A 106 -14.00 4.68 -6.61
C ILE A 106 -15.47 4.32 -6.84
N SER A 107 -16.34 4.79 -5.95
CA SER A 107 -17.79 4.69 -6.16
C SER A 107 -18.22 5.57 -7.34
N ASP A 108 -19.25 5.15 -8.07
CA ASP A 108 -19.86 5.93 -9.17
C ASP A 108 -20.38 7.31 -8.73
N ALA A 109 -20.56 7.55 -7.43
CA ALA A 109 -20.95 8.84 -6.87
C ALA A 109 -19.79 9.85 -6.77
N VAL A 110 -18.54 9.40 -6.96
CA VAL A 110 -17.33 10.21 -6.81
C VAL A 110 -16.72 10.46 -8.20
N SER A 111 -16.39 11.72 -8.48
CA SER A 111 -15.69 12.07 -9.72
C SER A 111 -14.28 11.48 -9.73
N PRO A 112 -13.86 10.82 -10.83
CA PRO A 112 -12.48 10.38 -10.99
C PRO A 112 -11.49 11.56 -10.93
N GLU A 113 -10.31 11.34 -10.34
CA GLU A 113 -9.24 12.35 -10.23
C GLU A 113 -7.95 11.93 -10.94
N VAL A 114 -7.75 10.62 -11.17
CA VAL A 114 -6.51 10.09 -11.74
C VAL A 114 -6.54 10.17 -13.26
N GLY A 115 -5.67 11.01 -13.84
CA GLY A 115 -5.54 11.12 -15.29
C GLY A 115 -4.92 9.90 -15.97
N SER A 116 -5.51 9.47 -17.08
CA SER A 116 -5.08 8.32 -17.89
C SER A 116 -3.61 8.43 -18.33
N TYR A 117 -3.12 9.62 -18.64
CA TYR A 117 -1.73 9.84 -19.00
C TYR A 117 -0.74 9.47 -17.88
N SER A 118 -1.05 9.88 -16.64
CA SER A 118 -0.20 9.56 -15.50
C SER A 118 -0.25 8.07 -15.15
N LEU A 119 -1.46 7.49 -15.22
CA LEU A 119 -1.68 6.07 -14.96
C LEU A 119 -1.04 5.18 -16.05
N LYS A 120 -1.01 5.63 -17.31
CA LYS A 120 -0.25 5.00 -18.41
C LYS A 120 1.23 4.87 -18.05
N HIS A 121 1.90 5.95 -17.66
CA HIS A 121 3.34 5.88 -17.34
C HIS A 121 3.60 5.00 -16.13
N THR A 122 2.70 5.01 -15.15
CA THR A 122 2.77 4.10 -14.01
C THR A 122 2.66 2.63 -14.47
N ALA A 123 1.79 2.35 -15.45
CA ALA A 123 1.66 1.02 -16.03
C ALA A 123 2.92 0.60 -16.80
N GLU A 124 3.52 1.48 -17.59
CA GLU A 124 4.77 1.22 -18.32
C GLU A 124 5.92 0.85 -17.37
N TRP A 125 6.06 1.58 -16.26
CA TRP A 125 7.09 1.28 -15.25
C TRP A 125 6.80 -0.01 -14.49
N PHE A 126 5.55 -0.22 -14.08
CA PHE A 126 5.18 -1.40 -13.28
C PHE A 126 5.24 -2.70 -14.09
N LEU A 127 4.78 -2.68 -15.34
CA LEU A 127 4.67 -3.88 -16.18
C LEU A 127 5.97 -4.22 -16.94
N SER A 128 6.99 -3.35 -16.90
CA SER A 128 8.28 -3.63 -17.49
C SER A 128 8.95 -4.86 -16.83
N PRO A 129 9.56 -5.79 -17.60
CA PRO A 129 9.78 -5.75 -19.05
C PRO A 129 8.65 -6.37 -19.88
N HIS A 130 7.58 -6.88 -19.27
CA HIS A 130 6.49 -7.61 -19.94
C HIS A 130 5.63 -6.73 -20.86
N CYS A 131 5.48 -5.45 -20.52
CA CYS A 131 4.84 -4.42 -21.35
C CYS A 131 5.55 -3.09 -21.09
N SER A 132 6.47 -2.71 -21.98
CA SER A 132 7.32 -1.52 -21.82
C SER A 132 6.70 -0.24 -22.37
N TYR A 133 5.64 -0.35 -23.17
CA TYR A 133 4.89 0.77 -23.72
C TYR A 133 3.40 0.49 -23.58
N VAL A 134 2.67 1.45 -23.03
CA VAL A 134 1.21 1.39 -22.90
C VAL A 134 0.68 2.60 -23.64
N SER A 135 -0.17 2.43 -24.64
CA SER A 135 -0.82 3.59 -25.25
C SER A 135 -1.91 4.13 -24.31
N ASN A 136 -2.16 5.44 -24.38
CA ASN A 136 -3.18 6.08 -23.55
C ASN A 136 -4.57 5.53 -23.92
N GLY A 137 -4.80 5.23 -25.20
CA GLY A 137 -6.00 4.55 -25.68
C GLY A 137 -6.20 3.17 -25.07
N ARG A 138 -5.17 2.30 -25.07
CA ARG A 138 -5.26 0.95 -24.48
C ARG A 138 -5.57 0.99 -22.99
N LEU A 139 -4.99 1.94 -22.25
CA LEU A 139 -5.29 2.14 -20.83
C LEU A 139 -6.77 2.52 -20.60
N ILE A 140 -7.26 3.55 -21.30
CA ILE A 140 -8.65 4.00 -21.20
C ILE A 140 -9.60 2.86 -21.58
N TRP A 141 -9.27 2.13 -22.66
CA TRP A 141 -10.07 1.01 -23.14
C TRP A 141 -10.19 -0.09 -22.09
N ALA A 142 -9.07 -0.52 -21.49
CA ALA A 142 -9.07 -1.52 -20.44
C ALA A 142 -9.86 -1.07 -19.20
N ALA A 143 -9.71 0.20 -18.78
CA ALA A 143 -10.44 0.75 -17.64
C ALA A 143 -11.97 0.74 -17.86
N ALA A 144 -12.41 1.25 -19.01
CA ALA A 144 -13.82 1.23 -19.40
C ALA A 144 -14.34 -0.20 -19.52
N ALA A 145 -13.54 -1.13 -20.06
CA ALA A 145 -13.94 -2.53 -20.18
C ALA A 145 -14.07 -3.20 -18.81
N LEU A 146 -13.27 -2.82 -17.81
CA LEU A 146 -13.45 -3.28 -16.44
C LEU A 146 -14.68 -2.67 -15.75
N GLY A 147 -15.28 -1.63 -16.33
CA GLY A 147 -16.38 -0.89 -15.73
C GLY A 147 -15.91 0.09 -14.66
N LEU A 148 -14.65 0.53 -14.71
CA LEU A 148 -14.20 1.65 -13.87
C LEU A 148 -14.88 2.93 -14.35
N PRO A 149 -15.26 3.85 -13.44
CA PRO A 149 -15.72 5.18 -13.84
C PRO A 149 -14.69 5.86 -14.75
N VAL A 150 -15.14 6.43 -15.87
CA VAL A 150 -14.30 7.22 -16.78
C VAL A 150 -14.98 8.55 -17.06
N ALA A 151 -14.25 9.65 -16.87
CA ALA A 151 -14.79 11.00 -17.03
C ALA A 151 -13.92 11.85 -17.96
N ASP A 152 -14.57 12.68 -18.77
CA ASP A 152 -13.92 13.76 -19.54
C ASP A 152 -13.74 14.97 -18.61
N PRO A 153 -12.50 15.42 -18.33
CA PRO A 153 -12.24 16.60 -17.50
C PRO A 153 -12.69 17.92 -18.15
N GLY A 154 -13.26 17.89 -19.37
CA GLY A 154 -13.76 19.06 -20.08
C GLY A 154 -12.68 19.79 -20.89
N GLY A 155 -11.55 19.14 -21.18
CA GLY A 155 -10.45 19.70 -21.97
C GLY A 155 -10.40 19.16 -23.41
N ASP A 156 -9.68 19.86 -24.29
CA ASP A 156 -9.42 19.42 -25.68
C ASP A 156 -8.36 18.31 -25.80
N GLY A 157 -7.91 17.77 -24.66
CA GLY A 157 -6.84 16.77 -24.60
C GLY A 157 -7.33 15.33 -24.78
N PRO A 158 -6.45 14.40 -25.16
CA PRO A 158 -6.82 12.99 -25.36
C PRO A 158 -6.95 12.19 -24.06
N ASN A 159 -6.81 12.85 -22.91
CA ASN A 159 -6.72 12.22 -21.61
C ASN A 159 -8.09 12.20 -20.93
N LEU A 160 -8.41 11.09 -20.27
CA LEU A 160 -9.61 10.96 -19.44
C LEU A 160 -9.20 10.72 -17.99
N LEU A 161 -10.11 10.99 -17.07
CA LEU A 161 -9.94 10.64 -15.66
C LEU A 161 -10.48 9.22 -15.43
N ILE A 162 -9.75 8.41 -14.67
CA ILE A 162 -10.01 6.98 -14.42
C ILE A 162 -10.32 6.76 -12.94
N GLY A 163 -11.41 6.06 -12.67
CA GLY A 163 -11.99 5.88 -11.33
C GLY A 163 -11.24 4.87 -10.45
N VAL A 164 -10.03 5.23 -10.04
CA VAL A 164 -9.22 4.53 -9.02
C VAL A 164 -8.83 5.49 -7.91
N LEU A 165 -8.56 4.99 -6.71
CA LEU A 165 -8.11 5.84 -5.61
C LEU A 165 -6.78 6.53 -5.93
N GLU A 166 -6.78 7.87 -5.90
CA GLU A 166 -5.61 8.69 -6.20
C GLU A 166 -4.42 8.36 -5.29
N ARG A 167 -4.67 8.13 -4.00
CA ARG A 167 -3.62 7.81 -3.02
C ARG A 167 -2.93 6.48 -3.32
N GLU A 168 -3.69 5.47 -3.77
CA GLU A 168 -3.11 4.19 -4.19
C GLU A 168 -2.30 4.35 -5.48
N HIS A 169 -2.80 5.12 -6.45
CA HIS A 169 -2.05 5.42 -7.68
C HIS A 169 -0.73 6.14 -7.38
N ASN A 170 -0.76 7.17 -6.53
CA ASN A 170 0.42 7.91 -6.10
C ASN A 170 1.43 6.99 -5.38
N TYR A 171 0.97 6.08 -4.51
CA TYR A 171 1.82 5.08 -3.88
C TYR A 171 2.55 4.22 -4.94
N VAL A 172 1.80 3.62 -5.88
CA VAL A 172 2.40 2.74 -6.91
C VAL A 172 3.38 3.51 -7.78
N ARG A 173 3.00 4.71 -8.22
CA ARG A 173 3.84 5.58 -9.04
C ARG A 173 5.19 5.88 -8.37
N ARG A 174 5.19 6.17 -7.07
CA ARG A 174 6.43 6.40 -6.30
C ARG A 174 7.25 5.14 -6.07
N MET A 175 6.61 3.97 -5.96
CA MET A 175 7.30 2.69 -5.82
C MET A 175 8.05 2.27 -7.09
N VAL A 176 7.49 2.54 -8.27
CA VAL A 176 8.06 2.10 -9.55
C VAL A 176 8.78 3.20 -10.34
N GLY A 177 8.53 4.47 -10.03
CA GLY A 177 9.19 5.61 -10.66
C GLY A 177 10.65 5.77 -10.20
N SER A 178 11.54 6.13 -11.11
CA SER A 178 12.99 6.22 -10.84
C SER A 178 13.43 7.51 -10.12
N GLU A 179 12.60 8.55 -10.13
CA GLU A 179 12.97 9.89 -9.63
C GLU A 179 12.20 10.31 -8.37
N GLN A 180 11.46 9.39 -7.75
CA GLN A 180 10.57 9.70 -6.63
C GLN A 180 11.07 9.06 -5.33
N THR A 181 10.92 9.78 -4.22
CA THR A 181 11.14 9.21 -2.88
C THR A 181 10.21 8.02 -2.69
N ARG A 182 10.75 6.85 -2.37
CA ARG A 182 9.94 5.64 -2.19
C ARG A 182 9.06 5.79 -0.95
N PRO A 183 7.79 5.36 -1.00
CA PRO A 183 6.95 5.27 0.18
C PRO A 183 7.57 4.36 1.25
N HIS A 184 7.47 4.75 2.50
CA HIS A 184 7.77 3.89 3.65
C HIS A 184 6.49 3.31 4.26
N GLY A 185 5.41 4.10 4.30
CA GLY A 185 4.10 3.64 4.76
C GLY A 185 3.40 2.78 3.71
N GLU A 186 2.83 1.64 4.10
CA GLU A 186 2.12 0.72 3.19
C GLU A 186 0.60 0.88 3.20
N HIS A 187 0.05 1.84 3.94
CA HIS A 187 -1.41 2.01 4.13
C HIS A 187 -2.17 2.41 2.86
N TYR A 188 -1.49 2.97 1.85
CA TYR A 188 -2.06 3.17 0.51
C TYR A 188 -1.54 2.18 -0.53
N ARG A 189 -0.87 1.10 -0.12
CA ARG A 189 -0.50 0.05 -1.06
C ARG A 189 -1.77 -0.64 -1.57
N PRO A 190 -2.05 -0.65 -2.89
CA PRO A 190 -3.20 -1.36 -3.41
C PRO A 190 -3.12 -2.86 -3.10
N ALA A 191 -4.26 -3.48 -2.78
CA ALA A 191 -4.31 -4.87 -2.32
C ALA A 191 -3.74 -5.88 -3.32
N GLY A 192 -3.83 -5.60 -4.63
CA GLY A 192 -3.28 -6.46 -5.67
C GLY A 192 -1.78 -6.26 -5.94
N TYR A 193 -1.14 -5.23 -5.38
CA TYR A 193 0.23 -4.82 -5.73
C TYR A 193 1.24 -5.95 -5.57
N ALA A 194 1.38 -6.49 -4.35
CA ALA A 194 2.38 -7.53 -4.04
C ALA A 194 2.10 -8.83 -4.80
N HIS A 195 0.83 -9.18 -4.98
CA HIS A 195 0.44 -10.37 -5.71
C HIS A 195 0.78 -10.27 -7.20
N LEU A 196 0.43 -9.15 -7.85
CA LEU A 196 0.72 -8.94 -9.27
C LEU A 196 2.23 -8.87 -9.51
N GLN A 197 2.98 -8.18 -8.65
CA GLN A 197 4.44 -8.14 -8.76
C GLN A 197 5.06 -9.55 -8.66
N SER A 198 4.60 -10.36 -7.70
CA SER A 198 5.04 -11.76 -7.57
C SER A 198 4.63 -12.59 -8.79
N ALA A 199 3.40 -12.43 -9.28
CA ALA A 199 2.88 -13.16 -10.44
C ALA A 199 3.69 -12.84 -11.71
N LEU A 200 4.03 -11.57 -11.96
CA LEU A 200 4.87 -11.16 -13.09
C LEU A 200 6.28 -11.76 -12.99
N ALA A 201 6.91 -11.71 -11.81
CA ALA A 201 8.23 -12.30 -11.59
C ALA A 201 8.22 -13.82 -11.86
N ARG A 202 7.18 -14.52 -11.42
CA ARG A 202 6.99 -15.96 -11.68
C ARG A 202 6.75 -16.26 -13.15
N ALA A 203 5.95 -15.44 -13.84
CA ALA A 203 5.77 -15.55 -15.29
C ALA A 203 7.09 -15.36 -16.04
N ALA A 204 7.92 -14.39 -15.63
CA ALA A 204 9.26 -14.18 -16.20
C ALA A 204 10.17 -15.40 -16.03
N ALA A 205 10.03 -16.12 -14.91
CA ALA A 205 10.75 -17.36 -14.63
C ALA A 205 10.17 -18.60 -15.36
N GLY A 206 9.07 -18.45 -16.11
CA GLY A 206 8.40 -19.55 -16.81
C GLY A 206 7.55 -20.43 -15.90
N GLU A 207 7.23 -19.98 -14.69
CA GLU A 207 6.38 -20.74 -13.76
C GLU A 207 4.90 -20.67 -14.12
N LEU A 208 4.17 -21.73 -13.79
CA LEU A 208 2.72 -21.77 -13.89
C LEU A 208 2.08 -20.95 -12.76
N ILE A 209 1.23 -20.00 -13.13
CA ILE A 209 0.44 -19.20 -12.19
C ILE A 209 -0.95 -19.84 -12.10
N SER A 210 -1.16 -20.63 -11.04
CA SER A 210 -2.40 -21.41 -10.84
C SER A 210 -3.25 -20.93 -9.66
N ASN A 211 -2.81 -19.86 -8.98
CA ASN A 211 -3.49 -19.40 -7.77
C ASN A 211 -4.54 -18.36 -8.14
N ASP A 212 -5.81 -18.67 -7.84
CA ASP A 212 -6.88 -17.69 -7.95
C ASP A 212 -6.66 -16.60 -6.90
N TRP A 213 -6.31 -15.39 -7.35
CA TRP A 213 -6.25 -14.24 -6.47
C TRP A 213 -7.65 -13.86 -6.01
N VAL A 214 -7.84 -13.82 -4.69
CA VAL A 214 -9.04 -13.28 -4.06
C VAL A 214 -8.65 -11.98 -3.41
N ARG A 215 -9.31 -10.89 -3.79
CA ARG A 215 -9.11 -9.59 -3.18
C ARG A 215 -9.35 -9.70 -1.66
N PRO A 216 -8.36 -9.37 -0.82
CA PRO A 216 -8.57 -9.31 0.62
C PRO A 216 -9.70 -8.34 0.95
N THR A 217 -10.54 -8.70 1.92
CA THR A 217 -11.50 -7.74 2.48
C THR A 217 -10.71 -6.74 3.32
N LEU A 218 -10.87 -5.45 3.05
CA LEU A 218 -10.30 -4.40 3.89
C LEU A 218 -10.93 -4.50 5.27
N VAL A 219 -10.10 -4.76 6.28
CA VAL A 219 -10.48 -4.61 7.68
C VAL A 219 -9.97 -3.25 8.10
N GLU A 220 -10.88 -2.30 8.27
CA GLU A 220 -10.54 -1.02 8.90
C GLU A 220 -10.23 -1.30 10.37
N GLU A 221 -8.94 -1.26 10.70
CA GLU A 221 -8.51 -1.29 12.09
C GLU A 221 -8.68 0.11 12.69
N PRO A 222 -9.28 0.23 13.89
CA PRO A 222 -9.41 1.52 14.54
C PRO A 222 -8.03 2.11 14.83
N ALA A 223 -7.83 3.38 14.46
CA ALA A 223 -6.60 4.12 14.71
C ALA A 223 -6.90 5.38 15.54
N PRO A 224 -7.39 5.23 16.79
CA PRO A 224 -7.94 6.34 17.55
C PRO A 224 -6.91 7.44 17.85
N PHE A 225 -5.63 7.08 18.02
CA PHE A 225 -4.55 8.06 18.16
C PHE A 225 -4.33 8.86 16.88
N HIS A 226 -4.30 8.19 15.72
CA HIS A 226 -4.22 8.84 14.42
C HIS A 226 -5.39 9.81 14.22
N ASP A 227 -6.62 9.34 14.44
CA ASP A 227 -7.83 10.14 14.25
C ASP A 227 -7.79 11.39 15.14
N TRP A 228 -7.37 11.23 16.40
CA TRP A 228 -7.19 12.35 17.32
C TRP A 228 -6.11 13.33 16.88
N LEU A 229 -4.95 12.83 16.43
CA LEU A 229 -3.83 13.66 16.00
C LEU A 229 -4.19 14.47 14.75
N ILE A 230 -4.90 13.87 13.78
CA ILE A 230 -5.38 14.58 12.58
C ILE A 230 -6.34 15.72 12.93
N MET A 231 -7.14 15.60 13.99
CA MET A 231 -8.00 16.70 14.45
C MET A 231 -7.22 17.91 14.98
N GLN A 232 -5.92 17.77 15.28
CA GLN A 232 -5.09 18.86 15.82
C GLN A 232 -4.49 19.77 14.74
N VAL A 233 -4.58 19.42 13.45
CA VAL A 233 -3.91 20.13 12.32
C VAL A 233 -4.20 21.64 12.25
N SER A 234 -5.32 22.10 12.78
CA SER A 234 -5.71 23.53 12.74
C SER A 234 -5.26 24.35 13.96
N ARG A 235 -4.52 23.76 14.89
CA ARG A 235 -3.98 24.49 16.06
C ARG A 235 -2.80 25.36 15.65
N ASP A 236 -2.69 26.52 16.29
CA ASP A 236 -1.59 27.47 16.13
C ASP A 236 -0.56 27.27 17.27
N ASP A 237 -0.07 26.04 17.40
CA ASP A 237 0.94 25.64 18.36
C ASP A 237 1.78 24.46 17.83
N ALA A 238 2.81 24.06 18.57
CA ALA A 238 3.73 23.01 18.14
C ALA A 238 3.04 21.64 17.92
N VAL A 239 1.92 21.37 18.60
CA VAL A 239 1.12 20.15 18.37
C VAL A 239 0.36 20.24 17.05
N GLY A 240 -0.16 21.42 16.72
CA GLY A 240 -0.74 21.71 15.41
C GLY A 240 0.25 21.55 14.26
N ASP A 241 1.45 22.10 14.41
CA ASP A 241 2.53 21.96 13.44
C ASP A 241 2.91 20.48 13.24
N LEU A 242 3.15 19.75 14.33
CA LEU A 242 3.42 18.31 14.32
C LEU A 242 2.30 17.52 13.61
N ALA A 243 1.04 17.82 13.93
CA ALA A 243 -0.11 17.16 13.32
C ALA A 243 -0.21 17.45 11.83
N GLY A 244 0.10 18.68 11.41
CA GLY A 244 0.17 19.09 10.01
C GLY A 244 1.21 18.30 9.22
N ASP A 245 2.44 18.23 9.75
CA ASP A 245 3.55 17.49 9.14
C ASP A 245 3.26 15.98 9.11
N TYR A 246 2.78 15.41 10.22
CA TYR A 246 2.36 14.01 10.29
C TYR A 246 1.25 13.70 9.28
N SER A 247 0.22 14.55 9.18
CA SER A 247 -0.87 14.40 8.22
C SER A 247 -0.37 14.43 6.77
N ALA A 248 0.57 15.33 6.47
CA ALA A 248 1.19 15.42 5.15
C ALA A 248 2.01 14.15 4.84
N GLY A 249 2.80 13.66 5.80
CA GLY A 249 3.58 12.43 5.66
C GLY A 249 2.71 11.18 5.49
N VAL A 250 1.63 11.03 6.26
CA VAL A 250 0.63 9.97 6.05
C VAL A 250 0.03 10.08 4.66
N ARG A 251 -0.39 11.28 4.22
CA ARG A 251 -0.98 11.50 2.90
C ARG A 251 -0.01 11.12 1.77
N GLY A 252 1.27 11.43 1.94
CA GLY A 252 2.34 11.07 1.02
C GLY A 252 2.70 9.58 1.05
N SER A 253 2.42 8.86 2.13
CA SER A 253 3.05 7.57 2.46
C SER A 253 4.55 7.69 2.79
N ASP A 254 4.99 8.86 3.27
CA ASP A 254 6.36 9.08 3.72
C ASP A 254 6.65 8.34 5.03
N HIS A 255 5.60 8.07 5.82
CA HIS A 255 5.59 7.15 6.95
C HIS A 255 4.20 6.50 7.09
N GLY A 256 4.06 5.51 7.98
CA GLY A 256 2.80 4.84 8.26
C GLY A 256 1.80 5.67 9.08
N ILE A 257 0.62 5.09 9.32
CA ILE A 257 -0.37 5.60 10.27
C ILE A 257 0.04 5.18 11.68
N ALA A 258 0.17 6.14 12.60
CA ALA A 258 0.34 5.90 14.03
C ALA A 258 -0.99 5.53 14.68
N ARG A 259 -1.28 4.24 14.83
CA ARG A 259 -2.47 3.74 15.55
C ARG A 259 -2.34 3.96 17.05
N THR A 260 -1.10 4.01 17.55
CA THR A 260 -0.79 4.19 18.96
C THR A 260 0.30 5.26 19.16
N PRO A 261 0.40 5.83 20.38
CA PRO A 261 1.53 6.67 20.77
C PRO A 261 2.91 6.01 20.55
N ALA A 262 3.02 4.69 20.73
CA ALA A 262 4.27 3.97 20.49
C ALA A 262 4.67 4.00 19.01
N GLU A 263 3.71 3.80 18.11
CA GLU A 263 3.94 3.90 16.66
C GLU A 263 4.32 5.33 16.24
N MET A 264 3.80 6.36 16.91
CA MET A 264 4.22 7.74 16.67
C MET A 264 5.70 7.95 17.00
N LEU A 265 6.19 7.37 18.11
CA LEU A 265 7.61 7.41 18.46
C LEU A 265 8.46 6.66 17.43
N SER A 266 8.00 5.50 16.93
CA SER A 266 8.70 4.78 15.87
C SER A 266 8.81 5.62 14.59
N ILE A 267 7.71 6.25 14.14
CA ILE A 267 7.72 7.16 12.99
C ILE A 267 8.70 8.31 13.23
N PHE A 268 8.66 8.89 14.42
CA PHE A 268 9.55 9.97 14.80
C PHE A 268 11.04 9.58 14.70
N HIS A 269 11.40 8.34 15.03
CA HIS A 269 12.77 7.84 14.91
C HIS A 269 13.21 7.56 13.47
N GLU A 270 12.27 7.35 12.56
CA GLU A 270 12.54 7.09 11.14
C GLU A 270 12.76 8.37 10.33
N VAL A 271 12.18 9.49 10.77
CA VAL A 271 12.25 10.77 10.06
C VAL A 271 13.27 11.71 10.72
N SER A 272 13.98 12.48 9.91
CA SER A 272 14.86 13.54 10.42
C SER A 272 14.01 14.62 11.10
N HIS A 273 14.37 14.99 12.33
CA HIS A 273 13.58 15.90 13.16
C HIS A 273 14.48 16.80 14.00
N SER A 274 13.91 17.89 14.53
CA SER A 274 14.55 18.74 15.52
C SER A 274 14.20 18.30 16.94
N SER A 275 14.92 18.82 17.94
CA SER A 275 14.59 18.58 19.36
C SER A 275 13.19 19.08 19.73
N GLU A 276 12.75 20.19 19.14
CA GLU A 276 11.43 20.78 19.37
C GLU A 276 10.29 19.88 18.85
N ALA A 277 10.53 19.17 17.74
CA ALA A 277 9.57 18.21 17.22
C ALA A 277 9.35 17.04 18.17
N TYR A 278 10.39 16.57 18.86
CA TYR A 278 10.24 15.55 19.91
C TYR A 278 9.39 16.07 21.08
N ASP A 279 9.65 17.30 21.53
CA ASP A 279 8.90 17.89 22.64
C ASP A 279 7.41 17.99 22.28
N ALA A 280 7.08 18.36 21.03
CA ALA A 280 5.71 18.34 20.51
C ALA A 280 5.10 16.93 20.51
N VAL A 281 5.87 15.88 20.19
CA VAL A 281 5.40 14.48 20.27
C VAL A 281 5.06 14.10 21.70
N VAL A 282 5.91 14.43 22.68
CA VAL A 282 5.65 14.14 24.10
C VAL A 282 4.39 14.87 24.57
N VAL A 283 4.21 16.14 24.20
CA VAL A 283 3.00 16.92 24.53
C VAL A 283 1.76 16.28 23.90
N ALA A 284 1.81 15.94 22.61
CA ALA A 284 0.69 15.30 21.91
C ALA A 284 0.29 13.96 22.56
N ILE A 285 1.27 13.12 22.88
CA ILE A 285 1.03 11.85 23.58
C ILE A 285 0.40 12.09 24.96
N THR A 286 0.89 13.08 25.71
CA THR A 286 0.34 13.44 27.02
C THR A 286 -1.11 13.91 26.92
N GLU A 287 -1.41 14.81 25.98
CA GLU A 287 -2.78 15.30 25.75
C GLU A 287 -3.73 14.17 25.34
N TRP A 288 -3.28 13.28 24.44
CA TRP A 288 -4.04 12.09 24.06
C TRP A 288 -4.31 11.19 25.27
N MET A 289 -3.29 10.84 26.05
CA MET A 289 -3.46 9.91 27.18
C MET A 289 -4.39 10.46 28.26
N ARG A 290 -4.49 11.78 28.43
CA ARG A 290 -5.45 12.41 29.34
C ARG A 290 -6.90 12.36 28.86
N THR A 291 -7.11 12.27 27.55
CA THR A 291 -8.46 12.32 26.94
C THR A 291 -8.95 10.96 26.48
N ALA A 292 -8.04 10.01 26.26
CA ALA A 292 -8.37 8.65 25.87
C ALA A 292 -9.12 7.92 27.00
N PRO A 293 -10.20 7.17 26.70
CA PRO A 293 -10.99 6.48 27.72
C PRO A 293 -10.23 5.33 28.41
N SER A 294 -9.19 4.80 27.78
CA SER A 294 -8.31 3.75 28.32
C SER A 294 -6.94 3.88 27.66
N PRO A 295 -6.10 4.84 28.08
CA PRO A 295 -4.78 5.02 27.49
C PRO A 295 -3.91 3.80 27.81
N THR A 296 -3.26 3.26 26.78
CA THR A 296 -2.30 2.18 26.96
C THR A 296 -0.91 2.77 27.17
N PRO A 297 -0.22 2.45 28.27
CA PRO A 297 1.19 2.79 28.48
C PRO A 297 2.10 2.30 27.34
N ILE A 298 3.20 3.00 27.09
CA ILE A 298 4.05 2.82 25.92
C ILE A 298 5.17 1.83 26.22
N ARG A 299 5.27 0.76 25.42
CA ARG A 299 6.48 -0.06 25.34
C ARG A 299 7.25 0.29 24.07
N THR A 300 8.51 0.67 24.21
CA THR A 300 9.34 1.08 23.08
C THR A 300 9.97 -0.10 22.36
N GLU A 301 10.55 0.17 21.18
CA GLU A 301 11.20 -0.82 20.33
C GLU A 301 12.38 -1.52 21.05
N ARG A 302 12.45 -2.85 20.95
CA ARG A 302 13.60 -3.63 21.42
C ARG A 302 14.75 -3.50 20.42
N LEU A 303 15.91 -3.06 20.89
CA LEU A 303 17.14 -2.95 20.10
C LEU A 303 17.94 -4.26 20.09
N GLY A 304 17.91 -5.01 21.19
CA GLY A 304 18.69 -6.23 21.31
C GLY A 304 18.65 -6.81 22.72
N GLY A 305 19.57 -7.71 23.02
CA GLY A 305 19.81 -8.20 24.37
C GLY A 305 20.67 -9.47 24.38
N ASP A 306 21.32 -9.69 25.51
CA ASP A 306 22.23 -10.80 25.74
C ASP A 306 21.78 -11.64 26.93
N THR A 307 22.15 -12.91 26.91
CA THR A 307 21.88 -13.86 28.00
C THR A 307 23.15 -14.64 28.30
N HIS A 308 23.51 -14.70 29.58
CA HIS A 308 24.70 -15.41 30.04
C HIS A 308 24.32 -16.46 31.08
N ASP A 309 24.87 -17.66 30.92
CA ASP A 309 24.79 -18.68 31.95
C ASP A 309 25.71 -18.33 33.12
N HIS A 310 25.19 -18.44 34.33
CA HIS A 310 25.94 -18.23 35.56
C HIS A 310 25.90 -19.52 36.39
N GLY A 311 27.08 -20.05 36.73
CA GLY A 311 27.22 -21.32 37.45
C GLY A 311 26.59 -21.32 38.86
N GLY A 312 26.29 -20.14 39.39
CA GLY A 312 25.65 -19.95 40.69
C GLY A 312 26.59 -20.19 41.88
N TRP A 313 26.17 -19.76 43.07
CA TRP A 313 26.89 -20.00 44.33
C TRP A 313 26.01 -20.80 45.28
N GLY A 314 26.27 -22.10 45.40
CA GLY A 314 25.61 -23.01 46.35
C GLY A 314 24.17 -23.43 46.03
N ALA A 315 23.31 -22.52 45.56
CA ALA A 315 21.87 -22.75 45.33
C ALA A 315 21.49 -23.23 43.92
N GLY A 316 22.47 -23.39 43.03
CA GLY A 316 22.30 -23.88 41.65
C GLY A 316 22.59 -22.81 40.59
N ALA A 317 22.75 -23.25 39.34
CA ALA A 317 22.98 -22.37 38.20
C ALA A 317 21.73 -21.55 37.84
N GLY A 318 21.94 -20.42 37.17
CA GLY A 318 20.87 -19.59 36.59
C GLY A 318 21.38 -18.75 35.43
N THR A 319 20.59 -17.79 34.98
CA THR A 319 20.93 -16.91 33.85
C THR A 319 20.90 -15.46 34.28
N THR A 320 21.75 -14.64 33.65
CA THR A 320 21.61 -13.19 33.65
C THR A 320 21.22 -12.72 32.25
N GLU A 321 20.14 -11.95 32.15
CA GLU A 321 19.62 -11.39 30.90
C GLU A 321 19.72 -9.87 30.96
N ARG A 322 20.18 -9.26 29.87
CA ARG A 322 20.15 -7.80 29.67
C ARG A 322 19.49 -7.52 28.35
N ILE A 323 18.39 -6.77 28.37
CA ILE A 323 17.60 -6.43 27.19
C ILE A 323 17.61 -4.91 27.04
N GLU A 324 17.91 -4.44 25.83
CA GLU A 324 17.98 -3.01 25.54
C GLU A 324 16.85 -2.59 24.63
N PHE A 325 16.20 -1.49 24.99
CA PHE A 325 15.11 -0.88 24.25
C PHE A 325 15.47 0.56 23.92
N ARG A 326 14.91 1.08 22.83
CA ARG A 326 15.11 2.45 22.40
C ARG A 326 14.40 3.42 23.35
N CYS A 327 15.05 4.53 23.71
CA CYS A 327 14.37 5.59 24.47
C CYS A 327 13.32 6.31 23.60
N PRO A 328 12.25 6.88 24.19
CA PRO A 328 11.31 7.72 23.45
C PRO A 328 11.98 8.82 22.60
N CYS A 329 13.05 9.44 23.07
CA CYS A 329 13.77 10.47 22.29
C CYS A 329 14.68 9.93 21.19
N GLY A 330 14.95 8.61 21.15
CA GLY A 330 15.85 7.98 20.18
C GLY A 330 17.34 7.99 20.56
N ASP A 331 17.79 8.92 21.42
CA ASP A 331 19.22 9.14 21.72
C ASP A 331 19.81 8.29 22.86
N GLY A 332 19.01 7.41 23.47
CA GLY A 332 19.45 6.59 24.59
C GLY A 332 18.72 5.26 24.65
N THR A 333 18.91 4.54 25.76
CA THR A 333 18.30 3.23 25.96
C THR A 333 17.52 3.11 27.24
N ILE A 334 16.58 2.18 27.26
CA ILE A 334 15.97 1.63 28.47
C ILE A 334 16.57 0.24 28.63
N VAL A 335 17.07 -0.05 29.81
CA VAL A 335 17.76 -1.30 30.11
C VAL A 335 16.88 -2.11 31.06
N GLU A 336 16.51 -3.31 30.64
CA GLU A 336 15.81 -4.33 31.43
C GLU A 336 16.83 -5.42 31.78
N GLU A 337 17.07 -5.65 33.07
CA GLU A 337 18.04 -6.62 33.58
C GLU A 337 17.32 -7.68 34.43
N HIS A 338 17.64 -8.95 34.19
CA HIS A 338 17.14 -10.07 34.99
C HIS A 338 18.29 -10.95 35.47
N ASP A 339 18.47 -11.01 36.79
CA ASP A 339 19.22 -12.08 37.44
C ASP A 339 18.24 -13.19 37.84
N ASN A 340 18.35 -14.34 37.18
CA ASN A 340 17.57 -15.54 37.47
C ASN A 340 18.35 -16.55 38.32
N VAL A 341 19.54 -16.19 38.83
CA VAL A 341 20.35 -17.06 39.68
C VAL A 341 19.61 -17.37 40.98
N PRO A 342 19.42 -18.66 41.32
CA PRO A 342 18.80 -19.05 42.59
C PRO A 342 19.49 -18.39 43.80
N GLY A 343 18.70 -17.72 44.64
CA GLY A 343 19.20 -16.99 45.82
C GLY A 343 19.54 -15.52 45.59
N PHE A 344 19.64 -15.07 44.33
CA PHE A 344 19.95 -13.68 43.94
C PHE A 344 18.99 -13.15 42.86
N ARG A 345 17.72 -13.58 42.91
CA ARG A 345 16.73 -13.18 41.91
C ARG A 345 16.39 -11.70 42.04
N GLU A 346 17.07 -10.89 41.25
CA GLU A 346 16.87 -9.45 41.15
C GLU A 346 16.52 -9.11 39.71
N HIS A 347 15.55 -8.23 39.56
CA HIS A 347 15.14 -7.74 38.27
C HIS A 347 15.09 -6.22 38.40
N ASP A 348 15.58 -5.50 37.39
CA ASP A 348 15.52 -4.04 37.35
C ASP A 348 15.17 -3.55 35.95
N VAL A 349 14.58 -2.37 35.88
CA VAL A 349 14.40 -1.63 34.63
C VAL A 349 14.69 -0.15 34.87
N ARG A 350 15.52 0.44 34.01
CA ARG A 350 15.95 1.83 34.14
C ARG A 350 16.05 2.57 32.82
N ILE A 351 15.70 3.85 32.85
CA ILE A 351 15.85 4.77 31.72
C ILE A 351 17.28 5.32 31.71
N ALA A 352 18.13 4.81 30.83
CA ALA A 352 19.51 5.26 30.63
C ALA A 352 19.59 6.44 29.64
N CYS A 353 18.76 7.47 29.89
CA CYS A 353 18.73 8.73 29.16
C CYS A 353 18.25 9.83 30.11
N ASP A 354 19.03 10.90 30.29
CA ASP A 354 18.68 11.96 31.24
C ASP A 354 17.41 12.72 30.81
N LYS A 355 17.26 12.99 29.50
CA LYS A 355 16.07 13.64 28.93
C LYS A 355 14.81 12.81 29.19
N CYS A 356 14.78 11.57 28.69
CA CYS A 356 13.61 10.71 28.87
C CYS A 356 13.30 10.42 30.35
N ARG A 357 14.31 10.37 31.23
CA ARG A 357 14.09 10.12 32.67
C ARG A 357 13.36 11.27 33.36
N ALA A 358 13.48 12.49 32.84
CA ALA A 358 12.72 13.64 33.32
C ALA A 358 11.28 13.66 32.77
N GLU A 359 11.08 13.13 31.57
CA GLU A 359 9.81 13.24 30.83
C GLU A 359 8.90 12.03 30.95
N TRP A 360 9.43 10.88 31.38
CA TRP A 360 8.72 9.61 31.43
C TRP A 360 8.95 8.88 32.76
N HIS A 361 7.93 8.19 33.23
CA HIS A 361 8.06 7.20 34.32
C HIS A 361 7.51 5.86 33.87
N PHE A 362 7.92 4.79 34.57
CA PHE A 362 7.30 3.49 34.41
C PHE A 362 5.87 3.53 34.96
N ALA A 363 4.93 2.99 34.21
CA ALA A 363 3.53 2.88 34.62
C ALA A 363 3.41 1.95 35.84
N GLU A 364 2.61 2.36 36.83
CA GLU A 364 2.44 1.61 38.08
C GLU A 364 1.72 0.27 37.87
N GLY A 365 1.92 -0.66 38.81
CA GLY A 365 1.22 -1.95 38.83
C GLY A 365 1.69 -2.97 37.77
N ARG A 366 2.72 -2.65 36.99
CA ARG A 366 3.33 -3.55 35.99
C ARG A 366 4.59 -4.21 36.52
N GLY A 367 4.77 -5.49 36.18
CA GLY A 367 6.02 -6.20 36.46
C GLY A 367 7.12 -5.79 35.48
N ILE A 368 8.38 -6.06 35.82
CA ILE A 368 9.53 -5.64 35.00
C ILE A 368 9.42 -6.20 33.58
N ARG A 369 9.08 -7.48 33.38
CA ARG A 369 8.91 -8.01 32.01
C ARG A 369 7.77 -7.36 31.22
N ASP A 370 6.83 -6.71 31.89
CA ASP A 370 5.68 -6.01 31.30
C ASP A 370 5.78 -4.49 31.53
N TRP A 371 6.98 -3.95 31.76
CA TRP A 371 7.16 -2.51 31.94
C TRP A 371 6.64 -1.75 30.72
N ALA A 372 6.13 -0.54 30.97
CA ALA A 372 5.70 0.41 29.97
C ALA A 372 5.81 1.82 30.56
N LEU A 373 5.82 2.85 29.71
CA LEU A 373 6.04 4.24 30.08
C LEU A 373 4.76 5.07 29.99
N GLU A 374 4.68 6.06 30.86
CA GLU A 374 3.71 7.16 30.82
C GLU A 374 4.46 8.50 30.90
N PRO A 375 3.98 9.56 30.22
CA PRO A 375 4.57 10.88 30.36
C PRO A 375 4.46 11.37 31.80
N ALA A 376 5.55 11.91 32.34
CA ALA A 376 5.62 12.38 33.72
C ALA A 376 4.62 13.50 34.04
N ALA A 377 4.25 14.28 33.02
CA ALA A 377 3.21 15.31 33.13
C ALA A 377 1.80 14.75 33.41
N MET A 378 1.55 13.45 33.27
CA MET A 378 0.28 12.83 33.66
C MET A 378 0.09 12.76 35.18
N SER A 379 1.17 12.60 35.93
CA SER A 379 1.14 12.44 37.40
C SER A 379 0.88 13.75 38.17
N GLY A 380 0.66 14.88 37.46
CA GLY A 380 0.52 16.23 38.03
C GLY A 380 -0.91 16.73 38.27
N THR A 381 -1.93 15.87 38.26
CA THR A 381 -3.34 16.28 38.48
C THR A 381 -3.99 15.39 39.53
N LEU A 382 -3.88 15.80 40.80
CA LEU A 382 -4.79 15.44 41.90
C LEU A 382 -5.17 16.70 42.66
#